data_AF-D3E0V7-F1
#
_entry.id   AF-D3E0V7-F1
#
_cell.length_a   1.000
_cell.length_b   1.000
_cell.length_c   1.000
_cell.angle_alpha   90.00
_cell.angle_beta   90.00
_cell.angle_gamma   90.00
#
_symmetry.space_group_name_H-M   'P 1'
#
loop_
_entity.id
_entity.type
_entity.pdbx_description
1 polymer ?
#
loop_
_entity_poly.entity_id
_entity_poly.type
_entity_poly.pdbx_seq_one_letter_code
_entity_poly.pdbx_strand_id
1 'polypeptide(L)'
;MSEHKIAMVGTPCEIMAASKLQDYTDSPIEVKLGLFCMENFSYKYFVNFLKEYDLKMDDIEKFQIDKGFLFLILKTKETVKIPLSVAKRIIRKNCNICVELTSETSDISIGSIGSDDGWSTLIVRSEKGEEIVKGAIEQRFIEVEELEESKFQLLNKLAQGKINRNLEHIEQREFLARPVLYQREKDDDSISKEISESDFSDLKSNVIDIGACVLCGACEYACPDNLIIIDDTKPRMKGQCPPDCHACFAVCPRTFIEEHLRNDNEKPIGDYINVYTVRSLKHSQGQDGSIVTTILDYLLSNEIVTEALIVDKKDDLAWKPYAKLTKDIDQVVKSGGTKYSVCPVFKPLKEINEESSTTEEGVN
;
A
#
# COMPACT_ATOMS: atom_id res chain seq x y z
N MET A 1 -17.62 4.67 19.32
CA MET A 1 -16.28 4.82 18.70
C MET A 1 -15.60 3.49 18.89
N SER A 2 -15.05 2.87 17.84
CA SER A 2 -14.35 1.59 17.95
C SER A 2 -13.25 1.70 19.01
N GLU A 3 -13.09 0.68 19.85
CA GLU A 3 -11.96 0.60 20.78
C GLU A 3 -10.62 0.56 20.04
N HIS A 4 -10.63 0.09 18.78
CA HIS A 4 -9.46 0.06 17.91
C HIS A 4 -9.38 1.30 17.03
N LYS A 5 -8.25 2.01 17.12
CA LYS A 5 -7.84 3.07 16.18
C LYS A 5 -6.53 2.64 15.55
N ILE A 6 -6.52 2.42 14.24
CA ILE A 6 -5.39 1.78 13.58
C ILE A 6 -4.64 2.77 12.69
N ALA A 7 -3.32 2.84 12.85
CA ALA A 7 -2.44 3.42 11.84
C ALA A 7 -2.05 2.35 10.83
N MET A 8 -2.33 2.54 9.54
CA MET A 8 -1.84 1.62 8.49
C MET A 8 -0.65 2.19 7.75
N VAL A 9 0.24 1.30 7.32
CA VAL A 9 1.24 1.59 6.28
C VAL A 9 0.87 0.84 5.01
N GLY A 10 0.83 1.53 3.87
CA GLY A 10 0.45 0.91 2.61
C GLY A 10 1.05 1.60 1.39
N THR A 11 1.15 0.86 0.30
CA THR A 11 1.45 1.39 -1.04
C THR A 11 0.20 2.07 -1.65
N PRO A 12 0.30 2.83 -2.76
CA PRO A 12 -0.81 3.62 -3.31
C PRO A 12 -2.12 2.83 -3.49
N CYS A 13 -2.04 1.61 -4.04
CA CYS A 13 -3.23 0.79 -4.24
C CYS A 13 -3.80 0.17 -2.95
N GLU A 14 -2.99 0.05 -1.89
CA GLU A 14 -3.44 -0.36 -0.56
C GLU A 14 -4.08 0.83 0.17
N ILE A 15 -3.48 2.02 0.09
CA ILE A 15 -4.08 3.26 0.64
C ILE A 15 -5.42 3.58 -0.03
N MET A 16 -5.51 3.46 -1.35
CA MET A 16 -6.78 3.61 -2.07
C MET A 16 -7.83 2.61 -1.58
N ALA A 17 -7.44 1.34 -1.37
CA ALA A 17 -8.36 0.33 -0.84
C ALA A 17 -8.82 0.66 0.58
N ALA A 18 -7.95 1.24 1.41
CA ALA A 18 -8.28 1.67 2.76
C ALA A 18 -9.27 2.84 2.75
N SER A 19 -9.10 3.81 1.85
CA SER A 19 -10.06 4.91 1.66
C SER A 19 -11.43 4.37 1.27
N LYS A 20 -11.50 3.45 0.31
CA LYS A 20 -12.77 2.78 -0.03
C LYS A 20 -13.34 1.96 1.13
N LEU A 21 -12.50 1.31 1.93
CA LEU A 21 -12.98 0.62 3.13
C LEU A 21 -13.62 1.60 4.12
N GLN A 22 -13.11 2.82 4.26
CA GLN A 22 -13.71 3.85 5.12
C GLN A 22 -15.07 4.34 4.57
N ASP A 23 -15.27 4.35 3.25
CA ASP A 23 -16.54 4.78 2.64
C ASP A 23 -17.64 3.71 2.75
N TYR A 24 -17.28 2.43 2.68
CA TYR A 24 -18.25 1.32 2.57
C TYR A 24 -18.36 0.43 3.81
N THR A 25 -17.52 0.63 4.82
CA THR A 25 -17.50 -0.20 6.05
C THR A 25 -17.16 0.65 7.27
N ASP A 26 -17.42 0.13 8.47
CA ASP A 26 -16.97 0.73 9.74
C ASP A 26 -15.47 0.45 10.01
N SER A 27 -14.62 0.64 9.00
CA SER A 27 -13.19 0.35 9.06
C SER A 27 -12.51 1.04 10.25
N PRO A 28 -11.72 0.31 11.08
CA PRO A 28 -11.02 0.88 12.24
C PRO A 28 -9.74 1.67 11.84
N ILE A 29 -9.47 1.82 10.55
CA ILE A 29 -8.30 2.56 10.05
C ILE A 29 -8.53 4.06 10.27
N GLU A 30 -7.70 4.64 11.15
CA GLU A 30 -7.81 6.03 11.58
C GLU A 30 -6.73 6.91 10.92
N VAL A 31 -5.52 6.36 10.73
CA VAL A 31 -4.38 7.07 10.13
C VAL A 31 -3.80 6.26 8.98
N LYS A 32 -3.62 6.88 7.82
CA LYS A 32 -3.04 6.28 6.62
C LYS A 32 -1.65 6.86 6.34
N LEU A 33 -0.61 6.04 6.51
CA LEU A 33 0.77 6.35 6.11
C LEU A 33 1.06 5.70 4.75
N GLY A 34 1.02 6.52 3.70
CA GLY A 34 1.23 6.11 2.32
C GLY A 34 2.71 6.02 1.95
N LEU A 35 3.10 4.97 1.25
CA LEU A 35 4.44 4.82 0.69
C LEU A 35 4.49 5.27 -0.76
N PHE A 36 5.59 5.88 -1.19
CA PHE A 36 5.85 6.02 -2.62
C PHE A 36 6.11 4.64 -3.22
N CYS A 37 5.50 4.34 -4.36
CA CYS A 37 5.66 3.04 -5.00
C CYS A 37 5.69 3.17 -6.52
N MET A 38 6.80 2.79 -7.15
CA MET A 38 6.89 2.74 -8.61
C MET A 38 6.24 1.43 -9.12
N GLU A 39 6.77 0.30 -8.66
CA GLU A 39 6.40 -1.06 -9.09
C GLU A 39 6.64 -2.05 -7.93
N ASN A 40 5.97 -3.20 -7.96
CA ASN A 40 6.16 -4.27 -6.98
C ASN A 40 6.32 -5.64 -7.68
N PHE A 41 6.96 -6.60 -7.01
CA PHE A 41 7.42 -7.85 -7.63
C PHE A 41 6.64 -9.07 -7.14
N SER A 42 6.53 -10.07 -8.01
CA SER A 42 5.96 -11.36 -7.66
C SER A 42 6.98 -12.19 -6.89
N TYR A 43 6.74 -12.51 -5.61
CA TYR A 43 7.63 -13.34 -4.80
C TYR A 43 8.04 -14.63 -5.51
N LYS A 44 7.07 -15.35 -6.11
CA LYS A 44 7.32 -16.59 -6.85
C LYS A 44 8.24 -16.37 -8.05
N TYR A 45 8.05 -15.28 -8.79
CA TYR A 45 8.90 -15.00 -9.95
C TYR A 45 10.27 -14.51 -9.52
N PHE A 46 10.36 -13.77 -8.42
CA PHE A 46 11.62 -13.35 -7.82
C PHE A 46 12.46 -14.55 -7.39
N VAL A 47 11.87 -15.50 -6.64
CA VAL A 47 12.53 -16.75 -6.22
C VAL A 47 13.07 -17.52 -7.43
N ASN A 48 12.30 -17.60 -8.53
CA ASN A 48 12.76 -18.28 -9.73
C ASN A 48 13.85 -17.50 -10.48
N PHE A 49 13.75 -16.18 -10.52
CA PHE A 49 14.71 -15.31 -11.17
C PHE A 49 16.08 -15.33 -10.48
N LEU A 50 16.13 -15.43 -9.15
CA LEU A 50 17.38 -15.53 -8.41
C LEU A 50 18.19 -16.79 -8.73
N LYS A 51 17.55 -17.87 -9.21
CA LYS A 51 18.25 -19.07 -9.66
C LYS A 51 19.16 -18.81 -10.86
N GLU A 52 18.84 -17.82 -11.69
CA GLU A 52 19.70 -17.38 -12.81
C GLU A 52 21.04 -16.78 -12.31
N TYR A 53 21.09 -16.37 -11.04
CA TYR A 53 22.25 -15.78 -10.37
C TYR A 53 22.86 -16.71 -9.31
N ASP A 54 22.42 -17.97 -9.24
CA ASP A 54 22.80 -18.92 -8.18
C ASP A 54 22.54 -18.40 -6.75
N LEU A 55 21.44 -17.64 -6.59
CA LEU A 55 21.03 -17.05 -5.32
C LEU A 55 19.67 -17.59 -4.86
N LYS A 56 19.43 -17.50 -3.56
CA LYS A 56 18.15 -17.70 -2.89
C LYS A 56 17.72 -16.42 -2.19
N MET A 57 16.42 -16.31 -1.88
CA MET A 57 15.91 -15.15 -1.12
C MET A 57 16.63 -15.00 0.23
N ASP A 58 16.98 -16.11 0.88
CA ASP A 58 17.67 -16.08 2.18
C ASP A 58 19.11 -15.57 2.11
N ASP A 59 19.75 -15.55 0.93
CA ASP A 59 21.11 -15.01 0.82
C ASP A 59 21.13 -13.47 0.91
N ILE A 60 19.97 -12.83 0.74
CA ILE A 60 19.81 -11.38 0.63
C ILE A 60 19.57 -10.78 2.02
N GLU A 61 20.37 -9.79 2.38
CA GLU A 61 20.24 -9.00 3.61
C GLU A 61 19.44 -7.71 3.37
N LYS A 62 19.59 -7.08 2.21
CA LYS A 62 18.89 -5.83 1.89
C LYS A 62 18.64 -5.70 0.39
N PHE A 63 17.46 -5.19 0.05
CA PHE A 63 17.11 -4.78 -1.30
C PHE A 63 17.16 -3.26 -1.43
N GLN A 64 17.62 -2.77 -2.58
CA GLN A 64 17.59 -1.35 -2.90
C GLN A 64 17.34 -1.16 -4.40
N ILE A 65 16.48 -0.21 -4.76
CA ILE A 65 16.29 0.22 -6.15
C ILE A 65 16.77 1.65 -6.24
N ASP A 66 17.81 1.87 -7.06
CA ASP A 66 18.35 3.20 -7.29
C ASP A 66 18.95 3.30 -8.71
N LYS A 67 18.91 4.49 -9.30
CA LYS A 67 19.57 4.83 -10.58
C LYS A 67 19.38 3.81 -11.71
N GLY A 68 18.19 3.21 -11.80
CA GLY A 68 17.87 2.24 -12.86
C GLY A 68 18.33 0.80 -12.61
N PHE A 69 18.75 0.47 -11.38
CA PHE A 69 19.18 -0.86 -10.99
C PHE A 69 18.46 -1.35 -9.72
N LEU A 70 18.27 -2.66 -9.66
CA LEU A 70 17.97 -3.41 -8.45
C LEU A 70 19.30 -3.92 -7.88
N PHE A 71 19.60 -3.52 -6.65
CA PHE A 71 20.76 -3.98 -5.88
C PHE A 71 20.31 -5.00 -4.84
N LEU A 72 20.97 -6.15 -4.85
CA LEU A 72 20.82 -7.21 -3.85
C LEU A 72 22.07 -7.20 -2.99
N ILE A 73 21.96 -6.69 -1.77
CA ILE A 73 23.05 -6.70 -0.79
C ILE A 73 22.93 -8.02 -0.04
N LEU A 74 23.92 -8.89 -0.19
CA LEU A 74 23.94 -10.22 0.38
C LEU A 74 24.41 -10.20 1.84
N LYS A 75 24.08 -11.24 2.60
CA LYS A 75 24.57 -11.43 3.98
C LYS A 75 26.11 -11.49 4.06
N THR A 76 26.76 -11.87 2.96
CA THR A 76 28.23 -11.85 2.79
C THR A 76 28.79 -10.43 2.61
N LYS A 77 27.94 -9.42 2.51
CA LYS A 77 28.23 -8.01 2.16
C LYS A 77 28.62 -7.78 0.70
N GLU A 78 28.61 -8.82 -0.14
CA GLU A 78 28.67 -8.66 -1.59
C GLU A 78 27.38 -8.00 -2.11
N THR A 79 27.50 -7.24 -3.20
CA THR A 79 26.35 -6.59 -3.84
C THR A 79 26.19 -7.09 -5.27
N VAL A 80 25.04 -7.69 -5.57
CA VAL A 80 24.66 -8.06 -6.94
C VAL A 80 23.83 -6.94 -7.56
N LYS A 81 24.26 -6.47 -8.73
CA LYS A 81 23.65 -5.35 -9.46
C LYS A 81 22.88 -5.85 -10.68
N ILE A 82 21.57 -5.63 -10.71
CA ILE A 82 20.67 -6.10 -11.77
C ILE A 82 20.01 -4.90 -12.46
N PRO A 83 20.13 -4.74 -13.80
CA PRO A 83 19.42 -3.67 -14.51
C PRO A 83 17.90 -3.79 -14.36
N LEU A 84 17.19 -2.68 -14.13
CA LEU A 84 15.72 -2.72 -14.03
C LEU A 84 15.05 -3.22 -15.32
N SER A 85 15.66 -3.02 -16.48
CA SER A 85 15.19 -3.60 -17.75
C SER A 85 15.11 -5.14 -17.72
N VAL A 86 15.96 -5.79 -16.93
CA VAL A 86 15.94 -7.24 -16.69
C VAL A 86 14.93 -7.57 -15.59
N ALA A 87 14.96 -6.83 -14.47
CA ALA A 87 14.05 -7.04 -13.34
C ALA A 87 12.56 -6.84 -13.72
N LYS A 88 12.25 -6.10 -14.78
CA LYS A 88 10.89 -5.95 -15.34
C LYS A 88 10.18 -7.29 -15.60
N ARG A 89 10.91 -8.38 -15.84
CA ARG A 89 10.34 -9.73 -16.06
C ARG A 89 9.58 -10.28 -14.84
N ILE A 90 9.92 -9.81 -13.63
CA ILE A 90 9.36 -10.31 -12.37
C ILE A 90 8.37 -9.33 -11.72
N ILE A 91 8.12 -8.18 -12.35
CA ILE A 91 7.15 -7.18 -11.92
C ILE A 91 5.73 -7.73 -12.06
N ARG A 92 4.87 -7.37 -11.11
CA ARG A 92 3.45 -7.72 -11.16
C ARG A 92 2.77 -6.95 -12.27
N LYS A 93 2.08 -7.66 -13.18
CA LYS A 93 1.40 -7.05 -14.34
C LYS A 93 0.33 -6.01 -13.96
N ASN A 94 -0.23 -6.07 -12.76
CA ASN A 94 -1.17 -5.05 -12.26
C ASN A 94 -0.49 -3.69 -12.00
N CYS A 95 0.82 -3.63 -11.79
CA CYS A 95 1.56 -2.37 -11.63
C CYS A 95 1.58 -1.55 -12.93
N ASN A 96 1.45 -2.21 -14.08
CA ASN A 96 1.44 -1.56 -15.41
C ASN A 96 0.16 -0.76 -15.67
N ILE A 97 -0.85 -0.87 -14.80
CA ILE A 97 -2.07 -0.08 -14.83
C ILE A 97 -2.22 0.71 -13.53
N CYS A 98 -1.13 1.13 -12.90
CA CYS A 98 -1.17 1.96 -11.69
C CYS A 98 -0.66 3.35 -12.07
N VAL A 99 -1.52 4.35 -12.08
CA VAL A 99 -1.13 5.72 -12.45
C VAL A 99 -0.61 6.54 -11.26
N GLU A 100 -0.72 6.02 -10.05
CA GLU A 100 -0.42 6.76 -8.82
C GLU A 100 0.95 6.40 -8.24
N LEU A 101 1.83 7.38 -7.99
CA LEU A 101 3.14 7.15 -7.37
C LEU A 101 3.13 7.36 -5.86
N THR A 102 2.42 8.38 -5.37
CA THR A 102 2.70 9.02 -4.08
C THR A 102 1.61 8.78 -3.02
N SER A 103 0.72 7.80 -3.17
CA SER A 103 -0.30 7.45 -2.15
C SER A 103 -1.24 8.63 -1.82
N GLU A 104 -2.02 9.07 -2.80
CA GLU A 104 -2.69 10.36 -2.84
C GLU A 104 -3.86 10.49 -1.85
N THR A 105 -4.43 9.37 -1.41
CA THR A 105 -5.53 9.35 -0.43
C THR A 105 -5.06 9.00 1.00
N SER A 106 -3.77 9.17 1.29
CA SER A 106 -3.20 9.01 2.64
C SER A 106 -3.28 10.31 3.46
N ASP A 107 -3.02 10.25 4.77
CA ASP A 107 -2.82 11.44 5.60
C ASP A 107 -1.40 12.02 5.42
N ILE A 108 -0.42 11.12 5.34
CA ILE A 108 0.99 11.43 5.13
C ILE A 108 1.54 10.43 4.11
N SER A 109 2.24 10.93 3.09
CA SER A 109 2.98 10.08 2.15
C SER A 109 4.48 10.22 2.28
N ILE A 110 5.21 9.10 2.20
CA ILE A 110 6.63 9.01 2.52
C ILE A 110 7.35 8.22 1.43
N GLY A 111 8.50 8.71 0.99
CA GLY A 111 9.41 7.94 0.15
C GLY A 111 10.77 8.61 -0.04
N SER A 112 11.73 7.87 -0.59
CA SER A 112 13.11 8.36 -0.79
C SER A 112 13.31 9.31 -1.96
N ILE A 113 12.40 9.31 -2.94
CA ILE A 113 12.53 10.12 -4.14
C ILE A 113 12.49 11.60 -3.76
N GLY A 114 13.56 12.33 -4.09
CA GLY A 114 13.69 13.75 -3.79
C GLY A 114 14.52 14.03 -2.54
N SER A 115 15.00 13.03 -1.80
CA SER A 115 15.78 13.24 -0.59
C SER A 115 17.15 12.58 -0.64
N ASP A 116 18.10 13.12 0.12
CA ASP A 116 19.44 12.56 0.25
C ASP A 116 19.46 11.32 1.15
N ASP A 117 20.56 10.56 1.13
CA ASP A 117 20.71 9.37 1.96
C ASP A 117 20.48 9.67 3.45
N GLY A 118 19.60 8.89 4.08
CA GLY A 118 19.20 9.08 5.48
C GLY A 118 18.04 10.06 5.68
N TRP A 119 17.54 10.67 4.61
CA TRP A 119 16.33 11.49 4.59
C TRP A 119 15.22 10.82 3.76
N SER A 120 13.98 11.25 3.95
CA SER A 120 12.85 10.93 3.08
C SER A 120 12.10 12.19 2.71
N THR A 121 11.47 12.17 1.53
CA THR A 121 10.46 13.15 1.18
C THR A 121 9.15 12.76 1.86
N LEU A 122 8.54 13.73 2.51
CA LEU A 122 7.26 13.61 3.22
C LEU A 122 6.27 14.60 2.62
N ILE A 123 5.10 14.10 2.21
CA ILE A 123 3.99 14.90 1.69
C ILE A 123 2.86 14.85 2.72
N VAL A 124 2.44 16.01 3.22
CA VAL A 124 1.29 16.16 4.10
C VAL A 124 0.05 16.34 3.24
N ARG A 125 -1.00 15.54 3.46
CA ARG A 125 -2.19 15.52 2.61
C ARG A 125 -3.48 15.90 3.31
N SER A 126 -3.59 15.63 4.60
CA SER A 126 -4.78 15.94 5.40
C SER A 126 -4.42 16.84 6.59
N GLU A 127 -5.43 17.51 7.15
CA GLU A 127 -5.30 18.29 8.39
C GLU A 127 -4.75 17.39 9.53
N LYS A 128 -5.26 16.16 9.63
CA LYS A 128 -4.76 15.14 10.57
C LYS A 128 -3.27 14.84 10.35
N GLY A 129 -2.86 14.68 9.09
CA GLY A 129 -1.45 14.50 8.74
C GLY A 129 -0.60 15.70 9.14
N GLU A 130 -1.11 16.91 9.01
CA GLU A 130 -0.42 18.14 9.40
C GLU A 130 -0.22 18.22 10.92
N GLU A 131 -1.26 17.90 11.70
CA GLU A 131 -1.20 17.82 13.17
C GLU A 131 -0.17 16.79 13.64
N ILE A 132 -0.18 15.59 13.05
CA ILE A 132 0.78 14.51 13.37
C ILE A 132 2.21 14.99 13.09
N VAL A 133 2.47 15.61 11.94
CA VAL A 133 3.82 16.08 11.59
C VAL A 133 4.27 17.19 12.52
N LYS A 134 3.41 18.17 12.83
CA LYS A 134 3.72 19.25 13.79
C LYS A 134 4.07 18.68 15.17
N GLY A 135 3.24 17.79 15.70
CA GLY A 135 3.48 17.16 17.00
C GLY A 135 4.76 16.30 17.02
N ALA A 136 5.07 15.59 15.93
CA ALA A 136 6.30 14.82 15.81
C ALA A 136 7.56 15.72 15.76
N ILE A 137 7.47 16.91 15.17
CA ILE A 137 8.55 17.92 15.18
C ILE A 137 8.72 18.48 16.59
N GLU A 138 7.63 18.92 17.23
CA GLU A 138 7.64 19.53 18.57
C GLU A 138 8.23 18.58 19.62
N GLN A 139 7.91 17.30 19.53
CA GLN A 139 8.44 16.26 20.43
C GLN A 139 9.79 15.68 19.98
N ARG A 140 10.40 16.24 18.93
CA ARG A 140 11.71 15.84 18.39
C ARG A 140 11.79 14.37 18.00
N PHE A 141 10.72 13.83 17.42
CA PHE A 141 10.75 12.52 16.74
C PHE A 141 11.39 12.65 15.36
N ILE A 142 11.08 13.73 14.66
CA ILE A 142 11.63 14.05 13.34
C ILE A 142 12.19 15.48 13.32
N GLU A 143 13.09 15.72 12.39
CA GLU A 143 13.43 17.05 11.92
C GLU A 143 13.06 17.20 10.45
N VAL A 144 12.79 18.44 10.03
CA VAL A 144 12.31 18.75 8.68
C VAL A 144 13.11 19.89 8.07
N GLU A 145 13.30 19.84 6.77
CA GLU A 145 13.84 20.92 5.94
C GLU A 145 12.93 21.11 4.72
N GLU A 146 13.02 22.29 4.09
CA GLU A 146 12.35 22.53 2.82
C GLU A 146 12.92 21.62 1.73
N LEU A 147 12.03 21.04 0.93
CA LEU A 147 12.45 20.25 -0.23
C LEU A 147 12.95 21.20 -1.33
N GLU A 148 14.19 21.03 -1.78
CA GLU A 148 14.73 21.84 -2.88
C GLU A 148 13.88 21.70 -4.14
N GLU A 149 13.67 22.81 -4.86
CA GLU A 149 12.87 22.86 -6.08
C GLU A 149 13.31 21.82 -7.14
N SER A 150 14.61 21.60 -7.30
CA SER A 150 15.14 20.60 -8.25
C SER A 150 14.76 19.17 -7.89
N LYS A 151 14.73 18.86 -6.58
CA LYS A 151 14.34 17.56 -6.02
C LYS A 151 12.82 17.36 -6.13
N PHE A 152 12.04 18.41 -5.89
CA PHE A 152 10.60 18.43 -6.11
C PHE A 152 10.21 18.22 -7.59
N GLN A 153 10.92 18.87 -8.52
CA GLN A 153 10.73 18.67 -9.96
C GLN A 153 11.07 17.25 -10.41
N LEU A 154 12.11 16.64 -9.82
CA LEU A 154 12.44 15.22 -10.08
C LEU A 154 11.29 14.29 -9.65
N LEU A 155 10.72 14.50 -8.46
CA LEU A 155 9.58 13.73 -7.98
C LEU A 155 8.39 13.83 -8.94
N ASN A 156 8.00 15.05 -9.33
CA ASN A 156 6.92 15.29 -10.29
C ASN A 156 7.19 14.63 -11.63
N LYS A 157 8.41 14.73 -12.16
CA LYS A 157 8.81 14.09 -13.41
C LYS A 157 8.68 12.57 -13.36
N LEU A 158 9.07 11.94 -12.25
CA LEU A 158 8.96 10.49 -12.08
C LEU A 158 7.50 10.05 -11.93
N ALA A 159 6.69 10.82 -11.22
CA ALA A 159 5.26 10.56 -11.08
C ALA A 159 4.53 10.67 -12.44
N GLN A 160 4.76 11.76 -13.18
CA GLN A 160 4.24 11.94 -14.54
C GLN A 160 4.70 10.82 -15.48
N GLY A 161 5.97 10.42 -15.39
CA GLY A 161 6.50 9.32 -16.19
C GLY A 161 5.83 7.98 -15.89
N LYS A 162 5.38 7.76 -14.65
CA LYS A 162 4.58 6.59 -14.28
C LYS A 162 3.17 6.67 -14.87
N ILE A 163 2.50 7.82 -14.73
CA ILE A 163 1.18 8.10 -15.30
C ILE A 163 1.18 7.81 -16.81
N ASN A 164 2.02 8.52 -17.58
CA ASN A 164 2.03 8.45 -19.04
C ASN A 164 2.23 7.02 -19.54
N ARG A 165 3.26 6.33 -19.01
CA ARG A 165 3.58 4.95 -19.39
C ARG A 165 2.43 4.00 -19.11
N ASN A 166 1.73 4.18 -17.99
CA ASN A 166 0.68 3.26 -17.59
C ASN A 166 -0.66 3.59 -18.24
N LEU A 167 -0.92 4.84 -18.64
CA LEU A 167 -2.05 5.20 -19.49
C LEU A 167 -1.95 4.51 -20.86
N GLU A 168 -0.78 4.45 -21.48
CA GLU A 168 -0.56 3.67 -22.73
C GLU A 168 -0.92 2.18 -22.54
N HIS A 169 -0.51 1.58 -21.41
CA HIS A 169 -0.87 0.20 -21.09
C HIS A 169 -2.36 0.01 -20.81
N ILE A 170 -3.02 1.01 -20.22
CA ILE A 170 -4.47 1.00 -19.96
C ILE A 170 -5.23 1.03 -21.27
N GLU A 171 -4.88 1.93 -22.18
CA GLU A 171 -5.48 2.02 -23.51
C GLU A 171 -5.36 0.69 -24.27
N GLN A 172 -4.16 0.10 -24.27
CA GLN A 172 -3.94 -1.22 -24.89
C GLN A 172 -4.80 -2.32 -24.25
N ARG A 173 -5.00 -2.28 -22.94
CA ARG A 173 -5.82 -3.28 -22.23
C ARG A 173 -7.30 -3.13 -22.55
N GLU A 174 -7.82 -1.90 -22.53
CA GLU A 174 -9.21 -1.61 -22.89
C GLU A 174 -9.49 -2.01 -24.35
N PHE A 175 -8.55 -1.73 -25.28
CA PHE A 175 -8.63 -2.20 -26.67
C PHE A 175 -8.74 -3.73 -26.79
N LEU A 176 -8.07 -4.48 -25.90
CA LEU A 176 -8.11 -5.94 -25.84
C LEU A 176 -9.25 -6.49 -24.95
N ALA A 177 -10.27 -5.67 -24.67
CA ALA A 177 -11.41 -6.01 -23.82
C ALA A 177 -11.01 -6.50 -22.41
N ARG A 178 -9.95 -5.91 -21.84
CA ARG A 178 -9.52 -6.13 -20.46
C ARG A 178 -9.75 -4.83 -19.67
N PRO A 179 -10.92 -4.67 -19.03
CA PRO A 179 -11.32 -3.39 -18.47
C PRO A 179 -10.37 -2.87 -17.38
N VAL A 180 -10.33 -1.56 -17.23
CA VAL A 180 -9.62 -0.83 -16.17
C VAL A 180 -10.61 0.15 -15.53
N LEU A 181 -11.52 -0.39 -14.71
CA LEU A 181 -12.67 0.34 -14.19
C LEU A 181 -12.31 1.58 -13.36
N TYR A 182 -11.24 1.49 -12.57
CA TYR A 182 -10.80 2.56 -11.66
C TYR A 182 -10.32 3.85 -12.35
N GLN A 183 -10.18 3.83 -13.68
CA GLN A 183 -9.81 5.00 -14.50
C GLN A 183 -10.97 5.50 -15.36
N ARG A 184 -12.16 4.90 -15.23
CA ARG A 184 -13.35 5.36 -15.92
C ARG A 184 -13.98 6.48 -15.11
N GLU A 185 -14.14 7.63 -15.75
CA GLU A 185 -14.81 8.78 -15.16
C GLU A 185 -16.31 8.52 -15.07
N LYS A 186 -16.83 8.53 -13.83
CA LYS A 186 -18.25 8.40 -13.49
C LYS A 186 -18.56 9.30 -12.29
N ASP A 187 -19.79 9.82 -12.22
CA ASP A 187 -20.31 10.47 -11.02
C ASP A 187 -20.67 9.45 -9.92
N ASP A 188 -20.77 9.91 -8.67
CA ASP A 188 -21.03 9.06 -7.50
C ASP A 188 -22.38 8.32 -7.57
N ASP A 189 -23.41 8.90 -8.18
CA ASP A 189 -24.72 8.24 -8.39
C ASP A 189 -24.58 7.04 -9.34
N SER A 190 -23.85 7.24 -10.44
CA SER A 190 -23.55 6.19 -11.42
C SER A 190 -22.66 5.08 -10.83
N ILE A 191 -21.72 5.45 -9.95
CA ILE A 191 -20.87 4.47 -9.24
C ILE A 191 -21.70 3.63 -8.29
N SER A 192 -22.54 4.27 -7.48
CA SER A 192 -23.42 3.60 -6.52
C SER A 192 -24.34 2.61 -7.21
N LYS A 193 -24.91 2.99 -8.36
CA LYS A 193 -25.73 2.10 -9.18
C LYS A 193 -24.92 0.89 -9.68
N GLU A 194 -23.76 1.10 -10.28
CA GLU A 194 -22.92 0.00 -10.78
C GLU A 194 -22.51 -0.97 -9.66
N ILE A 195 -22.18 -0.45 -8.48
CA ILE A 195 -21.86 -1.27 -7.30
C ILE A 195 -23.08 -2.11 -6.90
N SER A 196 -24.27 -1.51 -6.81
CA SER A 196 -25.51 -2.22 -6.45
C SER A 196 -25.95 -3.28 -7.45
N GLU A 197 -25.37 -3.28 -8.66
CA GLU A 197 -25.65 -4.27 -9.70
C GLU A 197 -24.50 -5.30 -9.84
N SER A 198 -23.41 -5.15 -9.07
CA SER A 198 -22.18 -5.94 -9.20
C SER A 198 -21.97 -6.90 -8.03
N ASP A 199 -21.51 -8.11 -8.31
CA ASP A 199 -21.20 -9.11 -7.27
C ASP A 199 -19.74 -9.62 -7.34
N PHE A 200 -19.44 -10.70 -6.62
CA PHE A 200 -18.12 -11.33 -6.67
C PHE A 200 -17.76 -11.86 -8.06
N SER A 201 -18.74 -12.30 -8.86
CA SER A 201 -18.54 -12.74 -10.25
C SER A 201 -18.06 -11.59 -11.11
N ASP A 202 -18.60 -10.38 -10.93
CA ASP A 202 -18.14 -9.16 -11.59
C ASP A 202 -16.76 -8.75 -11.13
N LEU A 203 -16.47 -8.83 -9.83
CA LEU A 203 -15.11 -8.59 -9.33
C LEU A 203 -14.13 -9.60 -9.95
N LYS A 204 -14.55 -10.87 -10.06
CA LYS A 204 -13.73 -11.94 -10.61
C LYS A 204 -13.42 -11.70 -12.09
N SER A 205 -14.44 -11.40 -12.89
CA SER A 205 -14.30 -11.17 -14.33
C SER A 205 -13.55 -9.88 -14.64
N ASN A 206 -13.92 -8.77 -13.99
CA ASN A 206 -13.43 -7.43 -14.31
C ASN A 206 -12.11 -7.07 -13.61
N VAL A 207 -11.67 -7.82 -12.59
CA VAL A 207 -10.43 -7.51 -11.84
C VAL A 207 -9.50 -8.70 -11.70
N ILE A 208 -10.01 -9.84 -11.22
CA ILE A 208 -9.15 -10.98 -10.80
C ILE A 208 -8.61 -11.77 -12.00
N ASP A 209 -9.48 -12.15 -12.93
CA ASP A 209 -9.14 -13.02 -14.06
C ASP A 209 -8.27 -12.28 -15.08
N ILE A 210 -8.56 -11.00 -15.33
CA ILE A 210 -7.77 -10.14 -16.23
C ILE A 210 -6.44 -9.64 -15.62
N GLY A 211 -6.16 -10.04 -14.37
CA GLY A 211 -4.88 -9.78 -13.69
C GLY A 211 -4.70 -8.35 -13.18
N ALA A 212 -5.78 -7.61 -12.90
CA ALA A 212 -5.73 -6.28 -12.29
C ALA A 212 -5.65 -6.34 -10.75
N CYS A 213 -6.11 -7.43 -10.13
CA CYS A 213 -6.11 -7.62 -8.66
C CYS A 213 -4.74 -7.34 -8.03
N VAL A 214 -4.70 -6.44 -7.05
CA VAL A 214 -3.46 -6.04 -6.34
C VAL A 214 -3.08 -6.96 -5.19
N LEU A 215 -4.01 -7.82 -4.73
CA LEU A 215 -3.85 -8.77 -3.62
C LEU A 215 -3.75 -8.11 -2.24
N CYS A 216 -4.46 -7.00 -2.01
CA CYS A 216 -4.45 -6.28 -0.73
C CYS A 216 -5.34 -6.93 0.35
N GLY A 217 -6.32 -7.76 -0.01
CA GLY A 217 -7.19 -8.43 0.95
C GLY A 217 -8.43 -7.65 1.40
N ALA A 218 -8.70 -6.47 0.85
CA ALA A 218 -9.90 -5.69 1.22
C ALA A 218 -11.20 -6.48 1.01
N CYS A 219 -11.31 -7.20 -0.12
CA CYS A 219 -12.44 -8.08 -0.41
C CYS A 219 -12.58 -9.27 0.56
N GLU A 220 -11.47 -9.78 1.12
CA GLU A 220 -11.53 -10.82 2.15
C GLU A 220 -12.06 -10.20 3.44
N TYR A 221 -11.48 -9.09 3.89
CA TYR A 221 -11.90 -8.35 5.09
C TYR A 221 -13.38 -7.93 5.06
N ALA A 222 -13.83 -7.28 3.99
CA ALA A 222 -15.19 -6.75 3.88
C ALA A 222 -16.27 -7.80 3.62
N CYS A 223 -15.91 -9.09 3.47
CA CYS A 223 -16.89 -10.14 3.22
C CYS A 223 -17.61 -10.51 4.52
N PRO A 224 -18.92 -10.22 4.67
CA PRO A 224 -19.64 -10.42 5.93
C PRO A 224 -19.70 -11.90 6.32
N ASP A 225 -19.83 -12.79 5.33
CA ASP A 225 -20.01 -14.23 5.55
C ASP A 225 -18.69 -15.02 5.47
N ASN A 226 -17.54 -14.34 5.42
CA ASN A 226 -16.22 -14.97 5.33
C ASN A 226 -16.05 -15.96 4.15
N LEU A 227 -16.78 -15.73 3.05
CA LEU A 227 -16.79 -16.61 1.88
C LEU A 227 -15.56 -16.40 0.98
N ILE A 228 -14.93 -15.23 1.03
CA ILE A 228 -13.74 -14.90 0.22
C ILE A 228 -12.48 -15.26 1.01
N ILE A 229 -11.61 -16.09 0.42
CA ILE A 229 -10.39 -16.58 1.02
C ILE A 229 -9.18 -16.20 0.15
N ILE A 230 -8.13 -15.69 0.80
CA ILE A 230 -6.81 -15.48 0.18
C ILE A 230 -5.77 -16.31 0.94
N ASP A 231 -5.31 -17.38 0.28
CA ASP A 231 -4.26 -18.26 0.77
C ASP A 231 -3.20 -18.47 -0.32
N ASP A 232 -2.18 -17.62 -0.31
CA ASP A 232 -1.05 -17.57 -1.25
C ASP A 232 -1.40 -17.58 -2.76
N THR A 233 -2.64 -17.24 -3.07
CA THR A 233 -3.21 -17.26 -4.42
C THR A 233 -4.17 -16.09 -4.63
N LYS A 234 -4.73 -15.95 -5.83
CA LYS A 234 -5.77 -14.94 -6.10
C LYS A 234 -6.99 -15.17 -5.18
N PRO A 235 -7.79 -14.13 -4.87
CA PRO A 235 -9.01 -14.30 -4.08
C PRO A 235 -9.94 -15.34 -4.71
N ARG A 236 -10.49 -16.22 -3.88
CA ARG A 236 -11.46 -17.24 -4.28
C ARG A 236 -12.64 -17.20 -3.33
N MET A 237 -13.83 -17.42 -3.87
CA MET A 237 -15.03 -17.57 -3.07
C MET A 237 -15.31 -19.05 -2.81
N LYS A 238 -15.70 -19.37 -1.58
CA LYS A 238 -16.18 -20.68 -1.15
C LYS A 238 -17.64 -20.53 -0.74
N GLY A 239 -18.53 -21.35 -1.32
CA GLY A 239 -19.97 -21.24 -1.08
C GLY A 239 -20.65 -20.24 -2.00
N GLN A 240 -21.82 -19.77 -1.59
CA GLN A 240 -22.66 -18.86 -2.36
C GLN A 240 -22.85 -17.57 -1.56
N CYS A 241 -22.65 -16.43 -2.22
CA CYS A 241 -22.92 -15.12 -1.63
C CYS A 241 -24.40 -14.99 -1.26
N PRO A 242 -24.75 -14.28 -0.18
CA PRO A 242 -26.13 -13.89 0.04
C PRO A 242 -26.63 -13.05 -1.14
N PRO A 243 -27.94 -13.08 -1.46
CA PRO A 243 -28.51 -12.19 -2.47
C PRO A 243 -28.18 -10.74 -2.14
N ASP A 244 -27.94 -9.92 -3.17
CA ASP A 244 -27.75 -8.46 -3.01
C ASP A 244 -26.49 -8.05 -2.21
N CYS A 245 -25.42 -8.86 -2.28
CA CYS A 245 -24.15 -8.54 -1.63
C CYS A 245 -23.10 -7.99 -2.61
N HIS A 246 -22.70 -6.74 -2.37
CA HIS A 246 -21.79 -5.97 -3.24
C HIS A 246 -20.46 -5.60 -2.59
N ALA A 247 -20.27 -5.94 -1.31
CA ALA A 247 -19.18 -5.44 -0.48
C ALA A 247 -17.79 -5.60 -1.10
N CYS A 248 -17.47 -6.78 -1.65
CA CYS A 248 -16.17 -7.06 -2.22
C CYS A 248 -15.85 -6.23 -3.48
N PHE A 249 -16.87 -5.88 -4.26
CA PHE A 249 -16.74 -5.05 -5.44
C PHE A 249 -16.61 -3.57 -5.05
N ALA A 250 -17.41 -3.13 -4.07
CA ALA A 250 -17.37 -1.78 -3.52
C ALA A 250 -15.98 -1.43 -2.96
N VAL A 251 -15.37 -2.29 -2.14
CA VAL A 251 -14.09 -1.97 -1.46
C VAL A 251 -12.84 -2.19 -2.34
N CYS A 252 -13.00 -2.70 -3.56
CA CYS A 252 -11.85 -3.00 -4.41
C CYS A 252 -11.22 -1.70 -4.96
N PRO A 253 -9.90 -1.49 -4.85
CA PRO A 253 -9.23 -0.30 -5.42
C PRO A 253 -9.09 -0.36 -6.95
N ARG A 254 -9.62 -1.41 -7.60
CA ARG A 254 -9.55 -1.65 -9.04
C ARG A 254 -10.92 -1.67 -9.72
N THR A 255 -11.99 -1.44 -8.95
CA THR A 255 -13.33 -1.11 -9.45
C THR A 255 -13.45 0.41 -9.55
N PHE A 256 -14.66 0.95 -9.70
CA PHE A 256 -14.88 2.40 -9.81
C PHE A 256 -14.39 3.16 -8.56
N ILE A 257 -13.90 4.39 -8.73
CA ILE A 257 -13.38 5.23 -7.63
C ILE A 257 -14.28 6.45 -7.51
N GLU A 258 -14.71 6.72 -6.28
CA GLU A 258 -15.56 7.84 -5.87
C GLU A 258 -14.91 9.17 -6.27
N GLU A 259 -15.73 10.18 -6.60
CA GLU A 259 -15.24 11.47 -7.11
C GLU A 259 -14.25 12.13 -6.13
N HIS A 260 -14.55 12.08 -4.83
CA HIS A 260 -13.73 12.68 -3.79
C HIS A 260 -12.38 11.96 -3.54
N LEU A 261 -12.21 10.74 -4.05
CA LEU A 261 -10.95 9.97 -3.99
C LEU A 261 -10.15 10.04 -5.29
N ARG A 262 -10.73 10.59 -6.36
CA ARG A 262 -10.17 10.55 -7.70
C ARG A 262 -9.15 11.67 -7.91
N ASN A 263 -8.01 11.31 -8.49
CA ASN A 263 -7.13 12.24 -9.21
C ASN A 263 -7.31 11.99 -10.71
N ASP A 264 -7.62 13.04 -11.46
CA ASP A 264 -7.74 13.05 -12.93
C ASP A 264 -6.39 12.90 -13.65
N ASN A 265 -5.30 12.82 -12.89
CA ASN A 265 -3.91 12.77 -13.31
C ASN A 265 -3.37 14.11 -13.83
N GLU A 266 -4.06 15.23 -13.63
CA GLU A 266 -3.55 16.57 -13.93
C GLU A 266 -2.44 16.97 -12.97
N LYS A 267 -2.53 16.52 -11.72
CA LYS A 267 -1.53 16.73 -10.66
C LYS A 267 -0.72 15.46 -10.43
N PRO A 268 0.55 15.37 -10.89
CA PRO A 268 1.28 14.11 -10.90
C PRO A 268 1.52 13.46 -9.54
N ILE A 269 1.53 14.26 -8.48
CA ILE A 269 1.73 13.80 -7.10
C ILE A 269 0.46 13.92 -6.23
N GLY A 270 -0.68 14.20 -6.86
CA GLY A 270 -1.95 14.50 -6.23
C GLY A 270 -1.97 15.83 -5.48
N ASP A 271 -3.08 16.11 -4.82
CA ASP A 271 -3.23 17.25 -3.92
C ASP A 271 -2.49 17.05 -2.59
N TYR A 272 -1.95 18.14 -2.06
CA TYR A 272 -1.20 18.16 -0.81
C TYR A 272 -1.25 19.52 -0.13
N ILE A 273 -1.00 19.52 1.18
CA ILE A 273 -0.88 20.73 2.00
C ILE A 273 0.56 21.23 1.97
N ASN A 274 1.53 20.36 2.28
CA ASN A 274 2.95 20.70 2.34
C ASN A 274 3.84 19.54 1.89
N VAL A 275 5.07 19.84 1.46
CA VAL A 275 6.11 18.86 1.13
C VAL A 275 7.40 19.23 1.83
N TYR A 276 7.99 18.27 2.52
CA TYR A 276 9.23 18.41 3.28
C TYR A 276 10.24 17.33 2.89
N THR A 277 11.52 17.59 3.15
CA THR A 277 12.48 16.50 3.38
C THR A 277 12.65 16.33 4.88
N VAL A 278 12.59 15.09 5.36
CA VAL A 278 12.55 14.79 6.80
C VAL A 278 13.53 13.69 7.19
N ARG A 279 14.05 13.76 8.42
CA ARG A 279 14.96 12.76 9.00
C ARG A 279 14.48 12.35 10.38
N SER A 280 14.64 11.05 10.70
CA SER A 280 14.33 10.53 12.03
C SER A 280 15.40 10.96 13.03
N LEU A 281 14.94 11.37 14.22
CA LEU A 281 15.79 11.66 15.37
C LEU A 281 15.79 10.51 16.39
N LYS A 282 14.98 9.46 16.17
CA LYS A 282 14.77 8.34 17.11
C LYS A 282 15.34 7.03 16.60
N HIS A 283 15.19 6.78 15.30
CA HIS A 283 15.51 5.49 14.68
C HIS A 283 16.52 5.69 13.55
N SER A 284 17.67 5.03 13.67
CA SER A 284 18.78 5.14 12.69
C SER A 284 18.97 3.88 11.84
N GLN A 285 18.33 2.77 12.21
CA GLN A 285 18.46 1.47 11.55
C GLN A 285 17.23 1.21 10.67
N GLY A 286 17.31 1.55 9.37
CA GLY A 286 16.21 1.35 8.42
C GLY A 286 16.54 1.86 7.01
N GLN A 287 15.59 1.67 6.08
CA GLN A 287 15.65 2.30 4.76
C GLN A 287 15.14 3.74 4.84
N ASP A 288 15.72 4.62 4.02
CA ASP A 288 15.19 5.96 3.73
C ASP A 288 14.92 6.80 5.01
N GLY A 289 15.84 6.76 5.97
CA GLY A 289 15.75 7.56 7.19
C GLY A 289 14.74 7.06 8.25
N SER A 290 14.16 5.87 8.09
CA SER A 290 13.29 5.21 9.09
C SER A 290 12.06 6.03 9.50
N ILE A 291 11.57 6.89 8.61
CA ILE A 291 10.51 7.86 8.93
C ILE A 291 9.18 7.20 9.25
N VAL A 292 8.78 6.20 8.47
CA VAL A 292 7.53 5.45 8.73
C VAL A 292 7.52 4.85 10.13
N THR A 293 8.61 4.15 10.50
CA THR A 293 8.81 3.58 11.84
C THR A 293 8.73 4.66 12.93
N THR A 294 9.29 5.83 12.66
CA THR A 294 9.33 6.95 13.61
C THR A 294 7.96 7.59 13.81
N ILE A 295 7.18 7.75 12.74
CA ILE A 295 5.81 8.26 12.84
C ILE A 295 4.91 7.25 13.55
N LEU A 296 5.04 5.95 13.25
CA LEU A 296 4.30 4.92 13.98
C LEU A 296 4.64 4.90 15.48
N ASP A 297 5.92 5.01 15.84
CA ASP A 297 6.35 5.16 17.24
C ASP A 297 5.72 6.40 17.89
N TYR A 298 5.76 7.55 17.21
CA TYR A 298 5.09 8.76 17.69
C TYR A 298 3.59 8.56 17.94
N LEU A 299 2.89 7.93 16.98
CA LEU A 299 1.44 7.69 17.06
C LEU A 299 1.07 6.74 18.21
N LEU A 300 1.83 5.66 18.42
CA LEU A 300 1.61 4.70 19.49
C LEU A 300 2.00 5.27 20.87
N SER A 301 3.16 5.92 20.96
CA SER A 301 3.67 6.51 22.21
C SER A 301 2.80 7.66 22.74
N ASN A 302 2.06 8.34 21.87
CA ASN A 302 1.13 9.41 22.23
C ASN A 302 -0.34 8.95 22.27
N GLU A 303 -0.61 7.64 22.14
CA GLU A 303 -1.96 7.06 22.17
C GLU A 303 -2.92 7.68 21.14
N ILE A 304 -2.38 8.21 20.03
CA ILE A 304 -3.17 8.74 18.90
C ILE A 304 -3.90 7.58 18.20
N VAL A 305 -3.21 6.44 18.11
CA VAL A 305 -3.73 5.15 17.63
C VAL A 305 -3.45 4.07 18.67
N THR A 306 -4.27 3.03 18.70
CA THR A 306 -4.10 1.89 19.61
C THR A 306 -3.14 0.85 19.04
N GLU A 307 -3.14 0.68 17.72
CA GLU A 307 -2.36 -0.34 17.02
C GLU A 307 -1.87 0.15 15.66
N ALA A 308 -0.80 -0.47 15.16
CA ALA A 308 -0.27 -0.26 13.84
C ALA A 308 -0.46 -1.52 12.99
N LEU A 309 -1.04 -1.36 11.79
CA LEU A 309 -1.08 -2.38 10.75
C LEU A 309 0.19 -2.29 9.90
N ILE A 310 1.10 -3.23 10.12
CA ILE A 310 2.43 -3.27 9.53
C ILE A 310 2.66 -4.52 8.69
N VAL A 311 3.66 -4.48 7.81
CA VAL A 311 4.11 -5.61 6.99
C VAL A 311 5.50 -6.06 7.42
N ASP A 312 5.59 -7.30 7.89
CA ASP A 312 6.83 -7.97 8.26
C ASP A 312 7.13 -9.13 7.29
N LYS A 313 8.24 -9.82 7.47
CA LYS A 313 8.64 -11.00 6.69
C LYS A 313 8.47 -12.28 7.51
N LYS A 314 7.97 -13.34 6.87
CA LYS A 314 7.80 -14.65 7.52
C LYS A 314 9.16 -15.22 7.96
N ASP A 315 9.19 -15.82 9.15
CA ASP A 315 10.40 -16.43 9.70
C ASP A 315 10.79 -17.72 8.96
N ASP A 316 9.80 -18.49 8.47
CA ASP A 316 9.98 -19.74 7.74
C ASP A 316 10.24 -19.55 6.24
N LEU A 317 9.96 -18.36 5.71
CA LEU A 317 10.07 -18.05 4.29
C LEU A 317 10.65 -16.65 4.05
N ALA A 318 11.97 -16.60 3.86
CA ALA A 318 12.75 -15.37 3.74
C ALA A 318 12.11 -14.37 2.78
N TRP A 319 11.90 -13.14 3.27
CA TRP A 319 11.33 -12.00 2.52
C TRP A 319 9.91 -12.19 1.98
N LYS A 320 9.22 -13.29 2.31
CA LYS A 320 7.79 -13.39 2.05
C LYS A 320 7.06 -12.47 3.02
N PRO A 321 6.35 -11.44 2.54
CA PRO A 321 5.67 -10.51 3.42
C PRO A 321 4.42 -11.16 4.04
N TYR A 322 4.12 -10.74 5.27
CA TYR A 322 2.81 -10.94 5.91
C TYR A 322 2.46 -9.66 6.68
N ALA A 323 1.17 -9.37 6.80
CA ALA A 323 0.69 -8.26 7.60
C ALA A 323 0.33 -8.73 9.00
N LYS A 324 0.46 -7.83 9.98
CA LYS A 324 0.02 -8.04 11.36
C LYS A 324 -0.36 -6.72 12.02
N LEU A 325 -1.21 -6.81 13.03
CA LEU A 325 -1.44 -5.72 13.98
C LEU A 325 -0.43 -5.81 15.12
N THR A 326 0.03 -4.65 15.59
CA THR A 326 0.91 -4.58 16.76
C THR A 326 0.74 -3.24 17.48
N LYS A 327 0.85 -3.28 18.80
CA LYS A 327 1.06 -2.11 19.66
C LYS A 327 2.50 -2.00 20.18
N ASP A 328 3.32 -3.00 19.87
CA ASP A 328 4.71 -3.12 20.32
C ASP A 328 5.65 -2.38 19.35
N ILE A 329 6.30 -1.32 19.86
CA ILE A 329 7.24 -0.48 19.11
C ILE A 329 8.46 -1.29 18.64
N ASP A 330 8.93 -2.27 19.40
CA ASP A 330 10.07 -3.10 18.98
C ASP A 330 9.73 -3.92 17.74
N GLN A 331 8.47 -4.37 17.63
CA GLN A 331 7.98 -5.04 16.42
C GLN A 331 7.86 -4.07 15.24
N VAL A 332 7.44 -2.83 15.48
CA VAL A 332 7.41 -1.78 14.45
C VAL A 332 8.82 -1.53 13.90
N VAL A 333 9.81 -1.37 14.77
CA VAL A 333 11.22 -1.18 14.38
C VAL A 333 11.75 -2.40 13.63
N LYS A 334 11.53 -3.62 14.15
CA LYS A 334 11.96 -4.87 13.49
C LYS A 334 11.36 -5.06 12.10
N SER A 335 10.11 -4.61 11.91
CA SER A 335 9.41 -4.67 10.62
C SER A 335 9.88 -3.61 9.63
N GLY A 336 10.83 -2.75 9.99
CA GLY A 336 11.40 -1.74 9.10
C GLY A 336 12.08 -2.31 7.85
N GLY A 337 12.26 -1.45 6.85
CA GLY A 337 12.90 -1.78 5.57
C GLY A 337 11.95 -2.33 4.51
N THR A 338 12.34 -2.21 3.24
CA THR A 338 11.48 -2.45 2.09
C THR A 338 11.21 -3.94 1.83
N LYS A 339 9.94 -4.30 1.64
CA LYS A 339 9.51 -5.63 1.20
C LYS A 339 8.99 -5.51 -0.22
N TYR A 340 9.75 -6.03 -1.18
CA TYR A 340 9.43 -5.98 -2.62
C TYR A 340 8.51 -7.14 -3.05
N SER A 341 7.48 -7.42 -2.24
CA SER A 341 6.35 -8.26 -2.66
C SER A 341 5.10 -7.85 -1.91
N VAL A 342 3.95 -8.42 -2.28
CA VAL A 342 2.65 -8.08 -1.70
C VAL A 342 2.17 -9.16 -0.74
N CYS A 343 1.34 -8.77 0.21
CA CYS A 343 0.54 -9.65 1.04
C CYS A 343 -0.88 -9.08 1.20
N PRO A 344 -1.85 -9.89 1.65
CA PRO A 344 -3.19 -9.41 2.01
C PRO A 344 -3.13 -8.51 3.26
N VAL A 345 -2.79 -7.23 3.07
CA VAL A 345 -2.56 -6.28 4.17
C VAL A 345 -3.76 -6.11 5.09
N PHE A 346 -4.98 -6.21 4.60
CA PHE A 346 -6.19 -6.04 5.41
C PHE A 346 -6.63 -7.30 6.17
N LYS A 347 -5.99 -8.44 5.93
CA LYS A 347 -6.39 -9.71 6.54
C LYS A 347 -6.37 -9.70 8.09
N PRO A 348 -5.35 -9.11 8.76
CA PRO A 348 -5.33 -9.03 10.23
C PRO A 348 -6.51 -8.26 10.83
N LEU A 349 -7.15 -7.36 10.08
CA LEU A 349 -8.30 -6.60 10.58
C LEU A 349 -9.52 -7.48 10.86
N LYS A 350 -9.58 -8.71 10.31
CA LYS A 350 -10.64 -9.67 10.65
C LYS A 350 -10.60 -10.14 12.09
N GLU A 351 -9.41 -10.22 12.67
CA GLU A 351 -9.22 -10.67 14.06
C GLU A 351 -9.99 -9.75 15.02
N ILE A 352 -10.05 -8.45 14.73
CA ILE A 352 -10.81 -7.45 15.49
C ILE A 352 -12.33 -7.70 15.42
N ASN A 353 -12.85 -8.05 14.24
CA ASN A 353 -14.28 -8.29 14.05
C ASN A 353 -14.74 -9.58 14.77
N GLU A 354 -13.85 -10.58 14.87
CA GLU A 354 -14.10 -11.82 15.61
C GLU A 354 -14.07 -11.61 17.14
N GLU A 355 -13.19 -10.74 17.65
CA GLU A 355 -13.17 -10.35 19.08
C GLU A 355 -14.41 -9.52 19.47
N SER A 356 -14.88 -8.66 18.58
CA SER A 356 -16.09 -7.84 18.80
C SER A 356 -17.38 -8.66 18.79
N SER A 357 -17.48 -9.70 17.95
CA SER A 357 -18.67 -10.56 17.89
C SER A 357 -18.81 -11.55 19.06
N THR A 358 -17.69 -12.00 19.64
CA THR A 358 -17.70 -12.89 20.82
C THR A 358 -18.06 -12.18 22.13
N THR A 359 -17.89 -10.86 22.20
CA THR A 359 -18.25 -10.05 23.38
C THR A 359 -19.75 -9.72 23.44
N GLU A 360 -20.44 -9.63 22.29
CA GLU A 360 -21.89 -9.42 22.23
C GLU A 360 -22.71 -10.69 22.53
N GLU A 361 -22.22 -11.89 22.18
CA GLU A 361 -22.91 -13.15 22.50
C GLU A 361 -22.85 -13.52 24.00
N GLY A 362 -21.99 -12.87 24.79
CA GLY A 362 -21.87 -13.07 26.24
C GLY A 362 -22.83 -12.22 27.10
N VAL A 363 -23.64 -11.37 26.47
CA VAL A 363 -24.59 -10.47 27.15
C VAL A 363 -25.99 -10.67 26.55
N ASN A 364 -26.55 -11.88 26.68
CA ASN A 364 -27.98 -12.13 26.52
C ASN A 364 -28.49 -13.14 27.54
#